data_AF-A0A9P6U0X4-F1
#
_entry.id   AF-A0A9P6U0X4-F1
#
_cell.length_a   1.000
_cell.length_b   1.000
_cell.length_c   1.000
_cell.angle_alpha   90.00
_cell.angle_beta   90.00
_cell.angle_gamma   90.00
#
_symmetry.space_group_name_H-M   'P 1'
#
loop_
_entity.id
_entity.type
_entity.pdbx_description
1 polymer ?
#
loop_
_entity_poly.entity_id
_entity_poly.type
_entity_poly.pdbx_seq_one_letter_code
_entity_poly.pdbx_strand_id
1 'polypeptide(L)'
;MEGHQDKKRKKTFDNKDRSGPEYNKGKKDVKGIPNQAGGKPLSLQQQQQLAHAAYQFPVPEKGRPWTVSMALPGSIVDGALTIELKTYLVGQIARACVLFHVDEIVIYNDSAKGLSKEGALGKDDYLPKSDPNLFMGRVLQYLETPLYLRKLLFPMHRDLKFAGLLNPLDPPHHVQLDERSLYREGVVVRAKDSHSSIVNCGMRKEVLIDRAVPTGVRVTVKMDGMDKKSKPKMDKDAKAQAAIEAMEAALNNNGGNGMSAADQQKYFKGTVVSPQEPREKTGYYWGYQVRLADSISKVFTESPYANGYDLTIGTSDKGKPLTRTVTDQMPSFSHAVVFFGGANGVETAIEADEDLSCDAEDAKDMFDLWLNTCPNQGSRTLRTEEAILITMGQLQGPFTAKGV
;
A
#
# COMPACT_ATOMS: atom_id res chain seq x y z
N MET A 1 54.40 32.54 -48.90
CA MET A 1 53.26 33.09 -49.65
C MET A 1 52.61 31.90 -50.33
N GLU A 2 51.36 31.49 -50.11
CA GLU A 2 50.16 32.16 -49.61
C GLU A 2 49.32 31.18 -48.77
N GLY A 3 48.48 31.73 -47.89
CA GLY A 3 47.75 31.01 -46.85
C GLY A 3 46.46 30.33 -47.30
N HIS A 4 46.15 29.22 -46.63
CA HIS A 4 44.83 28.59 -46.65
C HIS A 4 43.88 29.30 -45.67
N GLN A 5 42.79 29.85 -46.18
CA GLN A 5 41.65 30.33 -45.39
C GLN A 5 40.58 29.23 -45.29
N ASP A 6 40.30 28.79 -44.07
CA ASP A 6 39.15 27.95 -43.70
C ASP A 6 37.84 28.73 -43.85
N LYS A 7 36.96 28.29 -44.76
CA LYS A 7 35.57 28.78 -44.85
C LYS A 7 34.63 27.83 -44.10
N LYS A 8 34.28 28.18 -42.86
CA LYS A 8 33.15 27.59 -42.11
C LYS A 8 31.83 27.87 -42.85
N ARG A 9 31.20 26.84 -43.43
CA ARG A 9 29.81 26.89 -43.92
C ARG A 9 28.84 26.62 -42.76
N LYS A 10 28.14 27.66 -42.29
CA LYS A 10 26.91 27.53 -41.48
C LYS A 10 25.80 26.95 -42.36
N LYS A 11 25.33 25.74 -42.07
CA LYS A 11 24.05 25.23 -42.61
C LYS A 11 22.92 25.70 -41.69
N THR A 12 22.18 26.71 -42.13
CA THR A 12 20.84 27.03 -41.63
C THR A 12 19.87 25.94 -42.12
N PHE A 13 19.18 25.29 -41.19
CA PHE A 13 18.12 24.34 -41.52
C PHE A 13 16.82 25.11 -41.79
N ASP A 14 16.42 25.15 -43.06
CA ASP A 14 15.11 25.67 -43.49
C ASP A 14 14.03 24.61 -43.19
N ASN A 15 13.07 24.99 -42.36
CA ASN A 15 12.05 24.09 -41.80
C ASN A 15 10.80 24.05 -42.70
N LYS A 16 10.95 23.66 -43.99
CA LYS A 16 9.85 23.67 -44.97
C LYS A 16 9.38 22.32 -45.51
N ASP A 17 10.00 21.21 -45.13
CA ASP A 17 9.51 19.87 -45.53
C ASP A 17 9.19 18.99 -44.32
N ARG A 18 7.96 19.15 -43.82
CA ARG A 18 7.26 18.14 -43.01
C ARG A 18 5.80 18.05 -43.47
N SER A 19 5.57 17.51 -44.66
CA SER A 19 4.28 16.92 -44.99
C SER A 19 4.19 15.56 -44.27
N GLY A 20 3.59 15.58 -43.07
CA GLY A 20 3.13 14.35 -42.42
C GLY A 20 2.01 13.70 -43.25
N PRO A 21 1.74 12.39 -43.06
CA PRO A 21 0.69 11.71 -43.80
C PRO A 21 -0.67 12.35 -43.50
N GLU A 22 -1.40 12.71 -44.57
CA GLU A 22 -2.74 13.31 -44.54
C GLU A 22 -3.73 12.41 -43.79
N TYR A 23 -4.02 12.74 -42.53
CA TYR A 23 -5.09 12.13 -41.75
C TYR A 23 -6.33 13.03 -41.76
N ASN A 24 -7.02 13.13 -42.90
CA ASN A 24 -8.43 13.57 -42.93
C ASN A 24 -9.12 13.36 -44.29
N LYS A 25 -9.64 12.14 -44.52
CA LYS A 25 -10.79 11.93 -45.43
C LYS A 25 -11.74 10.92 -44.80
N GLY A 26 -12.67 11.43 -44.00
CA GLY A 26 -13.67 10.60 -43.33
C GLY A 26 -14.68 11.38 -42.48
N LYS A 27 -15.02 12.62 -42.82
CA LYS A 27 -16.25 13.24 -42.28
C LYS A 27 -17.43 12.65 -43.06
N LYS A 28 -18.00 11.55 -42.55
CA LYS A 28 -19.41 11.24 -42.81
C LYS A 28 -20.22 12.09 -41.84
N ASP A 29 -21.10 12.91 -42.40
CA ASP A 29 -22.04 13.75 -41.68
C ASP A 29 -22.94 12.88 -40.77
N VAL A 30 -22.60 12.81 -39.48
CA VAL A 30 -23.54 12.34 -38.47
C VAL A 30 -24.38 13.54 -38.06
N LYS A 31 -25.55 13.67 -38.71
CA LYS A 31 -26.61 14.60 -38.30
C LYS A 31 -27.09 14.22 -36.90
N GLY A 32 -27.08 15.20 -36.00
CA GLY A 32 -27.95 15.26 -34.82
C GLY A 32 -27.40 14.68 -33.52
N ILE A 33 -26.62 15.48 -32.79
CA ILE A 33 -26.58 15.42 -31.32
C ILE A 33 -26.87 16.85 -30.82
N PRO A 34 -27.91 17.08 -30.01
CA PRO A 34 -28.21 18.42 -29.52
C PRO A 34 -27.11 18.90 -28.58
N ASN A 35 -26.60 20.10 -28.85
CA ASN A 35 -25.77 20.87 -27.93
C ASN A 35 -26.54 21.09 -26.62
N GLN A 36 -26.14 20.42 -25.53
CA GLN A 36 -26.58 20.77 -24.19
C GLN A 36 -25.41 21.32 -23.36
N ALA A 37 -25.69 22.48 -22.77
CA ALA A 37 -25.04 23.14 -21.64
C ALA A 37 -23.57 23.62 -21.79
N GLY A 38 -23.43 24.95 -21.85
CA GLY A 38 -22.15 25.67 -21.79
C GLY A 38 -21.49 25.65 -20.41
N GLY A 39 -20.78 24.57 -20.11
CA GLY A 39 -19.76 24.53 -19.05
C GLY A 39 -18.36 24.74 -19.64
N LYS A 40 -17.48 25.48 -18.95
CA LYS A 40 -16.04 25.46 -19.26
C LYS A 40 -15.55 24.00 -19.18
N PRO A 41 -14.70 23.53 -20.12
CA PRO A 41 -14.16 22.18 -20.04
C PRO A 41 -13.41 22.02 -18.71
N LEU A 42 -13.72 20.95 -17.97
CA LEU A 42 -13.08 20.61 -16.71
C LEU A 42 -11.56 20.54 -16.91
N SER A 43 -10.81 21.10 -15.97
CA SER A 43 -9.34 20.98 -15.98
C SER A 43 -8.91 19.50 -15.92
N LEU A 44 -7.74 19.18 -16.46
CA LEU A 44 -7.21 17.81 -16.41
C LEU A 44 -7.14 17.26 -14.97
N GLN A 45 -6.80 18.13 -14.01
CA GLN A 45 -6.80 17.78 -12.58
C GLN A 45 -8.20 17.46 -12.06
N GLN A 46 -9.22 18.23 -12.43
CA GLN A 46 -10.61 17.93 -12.06
C GLN A 46 -11.09 16.64 -12.72
N GLN A 47 -10.72 16.40 -13.99
CA GLN A 47 -11.05 15.13 -14.67
C GLN A 47 -10.38 13.93 -13.97
N GLN A 48 -9.13 14.06 -13.55
CA GLN A 48 -8.41 13.03 -12.79
C GLN A 48 -9.02 12.78 -11.41
N GLN A 49 -9.39 13.84 -10.67
CA GLN A 49 -10.07 13.72 -9.38
C GLN A 49 -11.45 13.05 -9.51
N LEU A 50 -12.22 13.41 -10.53
CA LEU A 50 -13.53 12.80 -10.80
C LEU A 50 -13.40 11.34 -11.25
N ALA A 51 -12.40 11.01 -12.06
CA ALA A 51 -12.13 9.63 -12.46
C ALA A 51 -11.74 8.76 -11.26
N HIS A 52 -10.93 9.30 -10.35
CA HIS A 52 -10.54 8.65 -9.10
C HIS A 52 -11.72 8.46 -8.15
N ALA A 53 -12.59 9.46 -8.00
CA ALA A 53 -13.79 9.36 -7.17
C ALA A 53 -14.85 8.39 -7.75
N ALA A 54 -14.79 8.11 -9.06
CA ALA A 54 -15.68 7.17 -9.74
C ALA A 54 -15.11 5.74 -9.82
N TYR A 55 -13.84 5.53 -9.47
CA TYR A 55 -13.22 4.22 -9.47
C TYR A 55 -13.75 3.40 -8.30
N GLN A 56 -14.20 2.19 -8.58
CA GLN A 56 -14.54 1.20 -7.55
C GLN A 56 -13.54 0.06 -7.70
N PHE A 57 -12.95 -0.36 -6.58
CA PHE A 57 -12.12 -1.55 -6.57
C PHE A 57 -12.94 -2.75 -7.09
N PRO A 58 -12.43 -3.50 -8.07
CA PRO A 58 -13.09 -4.70 -8.54
C PRO A 58 -13.27 -5.64 -7.34
N VAL A 59 -14.51 -6.08 -7.09
CA VAL A 59 -14.82 -7.01 -6.01
C VAL A 59 -14.24 -8.37 -6.38
N PRO A 60 -13.25 -8.90 -5.64
CA PRO A 60 -12.71 -10.21 -5.95
C PRO A 60 -13.79 -11.29 -5.80
N GLU A 61 -13.77 -12.30 -6.68
CA GLU A 61 -14.81 -13.34 -6.69
C GLU A 61 -14.62 -14.37 -5.58
N LYS A 62 -13.42 -14.45 -5.00
CA LYS A 62 -13.04 -15.41 -3.96
C LYS A 62 -12.17 -14.72 -2.91
N GLY A 63 -12.28 -15.23 -1.68
CA GLY A 63 -11.36 -14.91 -0.61
C GLY A 63 -9.91 -15.27 -0.92
N ARG A 64 -8.97 -14.58 -0.27
CA ARG A 64 -7.55 -14.89 -0.29
C ARG A 64 -7.14 -15.48 1.08
N PRO A 65 -6.97 -16.80 1.21
CA PRO A 65 -6.62 -17.43 2.48
C PRO A 65 -5.15 -17.23 2.89
N TRP A 66 -4.27 -17.02 1.92
CA TRP A 66 -2.82 -16.88 2.11
C TRP A 66 -2.36 -15.42 2.30
N THR A 67 -1.21 -15.23 2.96
CA THR A 67 -0.58 -13.92 3.17
C THR A 67 0.79 -13.83 2.53
N VAL A 68 1.18 -12.61 2.16
CA VAL A 68 2.51 -12.27 1.68
C VAL A 68 3.10 -11.17 2.56
N SER A 69 4.28 -11.44 3.09
CA SER A 69 5.02 -10.54 3.97
C SER A 69 6.31 -10.10 3.30
N MET A 70 6.78 -8.91 3.62
CA MET A 70 8.07 -8.41 3.16
C MET A 70 8.96 -8.05 4.35
N ALA A 71 10.18 -8.56 4.36
CA ALA A 71 11.19 -8.22 5.35
C ALA A 71 12.27 -7.35 4.70
N LEU A 72 12.55 -6.19 5.27
CA LEU A 72 13.55 -5.25 4.76
C LEU A 72 14.22 -4.46 5.91
N PRO A 73 15.50 -4.08 5.77
CA PRO A 73 16.19 -3.41 6.86
C PRO A 73 15.85 -1.93 6.96
N GLY A 74 15.75 -1.41 8.18
CA GLY A 74 15.51 0.02 8.39
C GLY A 74 16.64 0.91 7.86
N SER A 75 17.87 0.39 7.76
CA SER A 75 19.05 1.11 7.27
C SER A 75 18.94 1.61 5.82
N ILE A 76 17.98 1.11 5.02
CA ILE A 76 17.73 1.56 3.64
C ILE A 76 17.52 3.08 3.59
N VAL A 77 16.88 3.68 4.60
CA VAL A 77 16.65 5.13 4.61
C VAL A 77 17.91 5.93 4.91
N ASP A 78 18.97 5.34 5.46
CA ASP A 78 20.21 6.07 5.71
C ASP A 78 21.00 6.40 4.44
N GLY A 79 20.72 5.73 3.33
CA GLY A 79 21.27 6.10 2.01
C GLY A 79 20.70 7.41 1.44
N ALA A 80 19.57 7.91 1.96
CA ALA A 80 18.96 9.14 1.47
C ALA A 80 19.49 10.40 2.19
N LEU A 81 19.79 11.43 1.39
CA LEU A 81 20.53 12.63 1.82
C LEU A 81 19.76 13.54 2.78
N THR A 82 18.44 13.63 2.62
CA THR A 82 17.60 14.53 3.41
C THR A 82 16.39 13.80 3.97
N ILE A 83 15.80 14.31 5.05
CA ILE A 83 14.59 13.70 5.65
C ILE A 83 13.41 13.68 4.66
N GLU A 84 13.33 14.64 3.75
CA GLU A 84 12.36 14.66 2.65
C GLU A 84 12.55 13.45 1.74
N LEU A 85 13.79 13.17 1.31
CA LEU A 85 14.11 12.02 0.47
C LEU A 85 13.95 10.70 1.23
N LYS A 86 14.27 10.65 2.53
CA LYS A 86 13.98 9.50 3.40
C LYS A 86 12.49 9.20 3.43
N THR A 87 11.68 10.23 3.67
CA THR A 87 10.21 10.11 3.72
C THR A 87 9.68 9.65 2.37
N TYR A 88 10.18 10.21 1.27
CA TYR A 88 9.79 9.83 -0.10
C TYR A 88 10.13 8.37 -0.42
N LEU A 89 11.33 7.93 -0.06
CA LEU A 89 11.78 6.55 -0.23
C LEU A 89 10.87 5.56 0.49
N VAL A 90 10.50 5.83 1.75
CA VAL A 90 9.52 5.00 2.48
C VAL A 90 8.16 5.01 1.78
N GLY A 91 7.74 6.15 1.21
CA GLY A 91 6.54 6.22 0.37
C GLY A 91 6.59 5.34 -0.88
N GLN A 92 7.76 5.20 -1.52
CA GLN A 92 7.94 4.30 -2.65
C GLN A 92 7.78 2.84 -2.23
N ILE A 93 8.38 2.45 -1.10
CA ILE A 93 8.23 1.12 -0.50
C ILE A 93 6.76 0.83 -0.17
N ALA A 94 6.10 1.75 0.54
CA ALA A 94 4.69 1.65 0.91
C ALA A 94 3.79 1.44 -0.30
N ARG A 95 4.04 2.17 -1.39
CA ARG A 95 3.26 2.10 -2.62
C ARG A 95 3.50 0.79 -3.35
N ALA A 96 4.74 0.30 -3.41
CA ALA A 96 5.02 -1.02 -3.94
C ALA A 96 4.29 -2.13 -3.16
N CYS A 97 4.30 -2.06 -1.82
CA CYS A 97 3.61 -3.03 -0.97
C CYS A 97 2.09 -3.08 -1.23
N VAL A 98 1.45 -1.91 -1.38
CA VAL A 98 0.02 -1.83 -1.73
C VAL A 98 -0.27 -2.40 -3.12
N LEU A 99 0.56 -2.10 -4.12
CA LEU A 99 0.38 -2.58 -5.49
C LEU A 99 0.39 -4.11 -5.59
N PHE A 100 1.20 -4.77 -4.76
CA PHE A 100 1.34 -6.23 -4.75
C PHE A 100 0.58 -6.91 -3.61
N HIS A 101 -0.31 -6.17 -2.94
CA HIS A 101 -1.17 -6.64 -1.86
C HIS A 101 -0.44 -7.33 -0.69
N VAL A 102 0.72 -6.79 -0.29
CA VAL A 102 1.51 -7.25 0.85
C VAL A 102 0.72 -7.06 2.14
N ASP A 103 0.61 -8.10 2.96
CA ASP A 103 -0.18 -8.11 4.20
C ASP A 103 0.63 -7.68 5.44
N GLU A 104 1.96 -7.81 5.41
CA GLU A 104 2.86 -7.47 6.51
C GLU A 104 4.19 -6.90 5.97
N ILE A 105 4.67 -5.82 6.58
CA ILE A 105 6.02 -5.29 6.38
C ILE A 105 6.78 -5.45 7.70
N VAL A 106 7.84 -6.26 7.67
CA VAL A 106 8.75 -6.47 8.79
C VAL A 106 10.00 -5.64 8.57
N ILE A 107 10.26 -4.71 9.48
CA ILE A 107 11.45 -3.86 9.47
C ILE A 107 12.43 -4.47 10.45
N TYR A 108 13.47 -5.12 9.92
CA TYR A 108 14.49 -5.74 10.75
C TYR A 108 15.71 -4.83 10.90
N ASN A 109 16.37 -4.96 12.04
CA ASN A 109 17.64 -4.29 12.24
C ASN A 109 18.78 -5.13 11.66
N ASP A 110 19.60 -4.52 10.81
CA ASP A 110 20.77 -5.13 10.16
C ASP A 110 22.09 -4.67 10.77
N SER A 111 22.05 -4.06 11.95
CA SER A 111 23.22 -3.66 12.73
C SER A 111 23.31 -4.44 14.04
N ALA A 112 24.53 -4.81 14.43
CA ALA A 112 24.82 -5.35 15.77
C ALA A 112 24.42 -4.38 16.90
N LYS A 113 24.22 -3.10 16.58
CA LYS A 113 23.59 -2.15 17.51
C LYS A 113 22.08 -2.40 17.47
N GLY A 114 21.52 -2.98 18.53
CA GLY A 114 20.06 -3.15 18.69
C GLY A 114 19.27 -1.86 18.50
N LEU A 115 17.92 -1.96 18.42
CA LEU A 115 17.05 -0.80 18.18
C LEU A 115 17.33 0.32 19.18
N SER A 116 17.64 1.51 18.67
CA SER A 116 17.90 2.65 19.54
C SER A 116 16.58 3.17 20.14
N LYS A 117 16.56 3.42 21.46
CA LYS A 117 15.40 4.05 22.11
C LYS A 117 15.21 5.45 21.54
N GLU A 118 13.97 5.80 21.22
CA GLU A 118 13.56 7.17 20.83
C GLU A 118 14.19 8.20 21.77
N GLY A 119 14.94 9.16 21.23
CA GLY A 119 15.52 10.26 22.00
C GLY A 119 16.99 10.11 22.40
N ALA A 120 17.73 9.11 21.91
CA ALA A 120 19.18 9.07 22.08
C ALA A 120 19.85 10.29 21.40
N LEU A 121 20.57 11.09 22.20
CA LEU A 121 21.35 12.24 21.71
C LEU A 121 22.50 11.76 20.82
N GLY A 122 22.50 12.17 19.55
CA GLY A 122 23.66 12.01 18.69
C GLY A 122 24.78 12.95 19.15
N LYS A 123 26.04 12.48 19.09
CA LYS A 123 27.20 13.26 19.57
C LYS A 123 27.43 14.59 18.83
N ASP A 124 26.84 14.78 17.65
CA ASP A 124 27.13 15.93 16.77
C ASP A 124 25.89 16.72 16.30
N ASP A 125 24.68 16.38 16.73
CA ASP A 125 23.45 17.07 16.32
C ASP A 125 22.69 17.63 17.54
N TYR A 126 22.30 18.92 17.50
CA TYR A 126 21.48 19.59 18.53
C TYR A 126 20.08 18.96 18.71
N LEU A 127 19.71 17.96 17.91
CA LEU A 127 18.42 17.26 17.94
C LEU A 127 18.63 15.74 17.84
N PRO A 128 17.90 14.92 18.63
CA PRO A 128 18.02 13.46 18.57
C PRO A 128 17.68 12.93 17.17
N LYS A 129 18.58 12.19 16.51
CA LYS A 129 18.27 11.49 15.25
C LYS A 129 17.27 10.36 15.56
N SER A 130 16.22 10.23 14.76
CA SER A 130 15.30 9.09 14.89
C SER A 130 16.01 7.84 14.40
N ASP A 131 15.81 6.72 15.11
CA ASP A 131 16.23 5.41 14.65
C ASP A 131 15.67 5.13 13.24
N PRO A 132 16.47 4.65 12.28
CA PRO A 132 15.99 4.38 10.92
C PRO A 132 14.80 3.41 10.87
N ASN A 133 14.79 2.39 11.73
CA ASN A 133 13.69 1.41 11.79
C ASN A 133 12.41 2.06 12.34
N LEU A 134 12.52 2.82 13.42
CA LEU A 134 11.38 3.56 14.00
C LEU A 134 10.83 4.62 13.05
N PHE A 135 11.72 5.37 12.38
CA PHE A 135 11.34 6.33 11.35
C PHE A 135 10.53 5.67 10.25
N MET A 136 11.08 4.61 9.65
CA MET A 136 10.43 3.88 8.57
C MET A 136 9.09 3.29 9.03
N GLY A 137 9.05 2.64 10.20
CA GLY A 137 7.85 2.04 10.74
C GLY A 137 6.74 3.06 10.95
N ARG A 138 7.06 4.23 11.50
CA ARG A 138 6.07 5.29 11.74
C ARG A 138 5.50 5.86 10.44
N VAL A 139 6.34 6.06 9.43
CA VAL A 139 5.89 6.56 8.12
C VAL A 139 5.01 5.53 7.41
N LEU A 140 5.38 4.24 7.43
CA LEU A 140 4.56 3.16 6.86
C LEU A 140 3.20 3.05 7.53
N GLN A 141 3.15 3.03 8.87
CA GLN A 141 1.90 3.00 9.63
C GLN A 141 1.01 4.22 9.35
N TYR A 142 1.61 5.41 9.25
CA TYR A 142 0.88 6.63 8.90
C TYR A 142 0.27 6.55 7.51
N LEU A 143 1.02 6.03 6.54
CA LEU A 143 0.57 5.90 5.17
C LEU A 143 -0.55 4.86 5.02
N GLU A 144 -0.43 3.71 5.65
CA GLU A 144 -1.46 2.66 5.65
C GLU A 144 -2.75 3.13 6.30
N THR A 145 -2.68 3.98 7.32
CA THR A 145 -3.86 4.46 8.04
C THR A 145 -4.74 5.34 7.13
N PRO A 146 -6.06 5.07 7.03
CA PRO A 146 -7.00 5.90 6.28
C PRO A 146 -7.00 7.36 6.73
N LEU A 147 -7.13 8.29 5.78
CA LEU A 147 -6.97 9.73 6.02
C LEU A 147 -7.85 10.27 7.16
N TYR A 148 -9.10 9.81 7.27
CA TYR A 148 -10.05 10.25 8.29
C TYR A 148 -9.70 9.78 9.72
N LEU A 149 -8.79 8.81 9.87
CA LEU A 149 -8.32 8.30 11.17
C LEU A 149 -6.98 8.89 11.60
N ARG A 150 -6.18 9.42 10.66
CA ARG A 150 -4.80 9.87 10.96
C ARG A 150 -4.74 10.90 12.10
N LYS A 151 -5.67 11.86 12.13
CA LYS A 151 -5.73 12.87 13.20
C LYS A 151 -6.09 12.31 14.58
N LEU A 152 -6.74 11.15 14.63
CA LEU A 152 -7.13 10.48 15.88
C LEU A 152 -6.02 9.56 16.38
N LEU A 153 -5.26 8.94 15.48
CA LEU A 153 -4.28 7.91 15.80
C LEU A 153 -2.83 8.43 15.88
N PHE A 154 -2.50 9.50 15.15
CA PHE A 154 -1.13 10.00 15.06
C PHE A 154 -1.04 11.41 15.65
N PRO A 155 -0.34 11.58 16.79
CA PRO A 155 0.02 12.91 17.26
C PRO A 155 0.99 13.59 16.28
N MET A 156 1.12 14.91 16.41
CA MET A 156 2.11 15.66 15.64
C MET A 156 3.51 15.13 15.96
N HIS A 157 4.20 14.59 14.95
CA HIS A 157 5.52 13.98 15.11
C HIS A 157 6.48 14.50 14.05
N ARG A 158 7.75 14.72 14.44
CA ARG A 158 8.80 15.26 13.54
C ARG A 158 9.00 14.40 12.30
N ASP A 159 9.05 13.08 12.48
CA ASP A 159 9.28 12.15 11.38
C ASP A 159 8.14 12.13 10.35
N LEU A 160 6.97 12.65 10.71
CA LEU A 160 5.81 12.78 9.83
C LEU A 160 5.73 14.19 9.20
N LYS A 161 6.70 15.08 9.44
CA LYS A 161 6.72 16.46 8.93
C LYS A 161 6.54 16.52 7.42
N PHE A 162 7.11 15.57 6.69
CA PHE A 162 7.07 15.53 5.22
C PHE A 162 6.09 14.48 4.68
N ALA A 163 5.23 13.90 5.52
CA ALA A 163 4.26 12.89 5.06
C ALA A 163 3.26 13.46 4.02
N GLY A 164 3.05 14.78 4.01
CA GLY A 164 2.24 15.47 2.99
C GLY A 164 2.87 15.52 1.59
N LEU A 165 4.16 15.19 1.44
CA LEU A 165 4.83 15.07 0.12
C LEU A 165 4.46 13.77 -0.59
N LEU A 166 3.97 12.77 0.15
CA LEU A 166 3.85 11.40 -0.33
C LEU A 166 2.63 11.23 -1.23
N ASN A 167 2.82 10.44 -2.29
CA ASN A 167 1.73 10.07 -3.18
C ASN A 167 0.68 9.25 -2.42
N PRO A 168 -0.62 9.45 -2.68
CA PRO A 168 -1.66 8.61 -2.11
C PRO A 168 -1.39 7.13 -2.39
N LEU A 169 -1.58 6.29 -1.36
CA LEU A 169 -1.53 4.84 -1.53
C LEU A 169 -2.81 4.33 -2.20
N ASP A 170 -3.95 4.89 -1.78
CA ASP A 170 -5.30 4.54 -2.26
C ASP A 170 -5.60 3.03 -2.31
N PRO A 171 -5.42 2.27 -1.22
CA PRO A 171 -5.93 0.91 -1.10
C PRO A 171 -7.46 0.88 -0.81
N PRO A 172 -8.14 -0.28 -0.95
CA PRO A 172 -9.59 -0.39 -0.76
C PRO A 172 -10.16 0.11 0.58
N HIS A 173 -9.36 0.15 1.65
CA HIS A 173 -9.79 0.66 2.95
C HIS A 173 -9.61 2.18 3.12
N HIS A 174 -9.02 2.88 2.15
CA HIS A 174 -8.93 4.35 2.08
C HIS A 174 -10.20 4.97 1.50
N VAL A 175 -11.33 4.51 2.02
CA VAL A 175 -12.67 4.84 1.51
C VAL A 175 -12.99 6.32 1.70
N GLN A 176 -13.57 6.94 0.67
CA GLN A 176 -14.06 8.32 0.77
C GLN A 176 -15.33 8.43 1.63
N LEU A 177 -15.73 9.66 2.00
CA LEU A 177 -16.87 9.93 2.88
C LEU A 177 -18.19 9.31 2.38
N ASP A 178 -18.44 9.43 1.07
CA ASP A 178 -19.70 9.04 0.43
C ASP A 178 -19.57 7.74 -0.40
N GLU A 179 -18.41 7.09 -0.36
CA GLU A 179 -18.16 5.85 -1.09
C GLU A 179 -18.75 4.64 -0.35
N ARG A 180 -19.44 3.75 -1.08
CA ARG A 180 -19.97 2.52 -0.48
C ARG A 180 -18.87 1.48 -0.36
N SER A 181 -18.71 0.92 0.83
CA SER A 181 -17.79 -0.19 1.08
C SER A 181 -18.40 -1.15 2.09
N LEU A 182 -18.26 -2.46 1.84
CA LEU A 182 -18.75 -3.50 2.73
C LEU A 182 -18.04 -3.49 4.09
N TYR A 183 -16.76 -3.15 4.09
CA TYR A 183 -15.95 -3.00 5.28
C TYR A 183 -15.43 -1.57 5.38
N ARG A 184 -15.26 -1.06 6.60
CA ARG A 184 -14.58 0.21 6.86
C ARG A 184 -13.71 0.08 8.09
N GLU A 185 -12.59 0.77 8.05
CA GLU A 185 -11.78 1.01 9.24
C GLU A 185 -12.43 2.09 10.09
N GLY A 186 -12.30 1.99 11.41
CA GLY A 186 -12.83 2.99 12.31
C GLY A 186 -12.09 3.05 13.63
N VAL A 187 -12.26 4.16 14.34
CA VAL A 187 -11.76 4.33 15.72
C VAL A 187 -12.95 4.50 16.65
N VAL A 188 -12.94 3.76 17.75
CA VAL A 188 -13.96 3.85 18.78
C VAL A 188 -13.89 5.22 19.45
N VAL A 189 -14.98 5.98 19.38
CA VAL A 189 -15.07 7.34 19.94
C VAL A 189 -15.55 7.31 21.38
N ARG A 190 -16.56 6.48 21.67
CA ARG A 190 -17.15 6.34 23.02
C ARG A 190 -17.98 5.08 23.14
N ALA A 191 -18.12 4.57 24.35
CA ALA A 191 -19.14 3.58 24.67
C ALA A 191 -20.53 4.23 24.55
N LYS A 192 -21.52 3.47 24.06
CA LYS A 192 -22.93 3.86 24.13
C LYS A 192 -23.56 3.32 25.40
N ASP A 193 -23.35 2.03 25.67
CA ASP A 193 -23.78 1.33 26.87
C ASP A 193 -22.76 0.24 27.22
N SER A 194 -23.09 -0.66 28.16
CA SER A 194 -22.19 -1.73 28.59
C SER A 194 -21.93 -2.81 27.53
N HIS A 195 -22.68 -2.82 26.43
CA HIS A 195 -22.62 -3.86 25.39
C HIS A 195 -22.31 -3.30 24.00
N SER A 196 -22.33 -1.98 23.80
CA SER A 196 -22.17 -1.35 22.49
C SER A 196 -21.32 -0.09 22.53
N SER A 197 -20.65 0.19 21.41
CA SER A 197 -19.76 1.34 21.24
C SER A 197 -20.09 2.10 19.95
N ILE A 198 -19.68 3.37 19.90
CA ILE A 198 -19.84 4.26 18.75
C ILE A 198 -18.47 4.46 18.09
N VAL A 199 -18.41 4.23 16.78
CA VAL A 199 -17.18 4.21 15.99
C VAL A 199 -17.25 5.28 14.89
N ASN A 200 -16.15 6.02 14.73
CA ASN A 200 -15.96 6.89 13.57
C ASN A 200 -15.33 6.09 12.42
N CYS A 201 -16.15 5.74 11.41
CA CYS A 201 -15.71 5.03 10.20
C CYS A 201 -15.53 5.95 8.98
N GLY A 202 -15.31 7.26 9.20
CA GLY A 202 -15.13 8.22 8.11
C GLY A 202 -16.39 8.41 7.27
N MET A 203 -17.57 8.36 7.89
CA MET A 203 -18.88 8.52 7.26
C MET A 203 -19.60 9.75 7.85
N ARG A 204 -20.69 10.19 7.20
CA ARG A 204 -21.51 11.32 7.69
C ARG A 204 -22.13 11.09 9.06
N LYS A 205 -22.49 9.84 9.36
CA LYS A 205 -22.99 9.39 10.67
C LYS A 205 -21.98 8.40 11.26
N GLU A 206 -21.85 8.43 12.58
CA GLU A 206 -21.07 7.42 13.30
C GLU A 206 -21.76 6.05 13.19
N VAL A 207 -20.97 4.99 13.39
CA VAL A 207 -21.46 3.62 13.32
C VAL A 207 -21.63 3.07 14.73
N LEU A 208 -22.82 2.56 15.03
CA LEU A 208 -23.08 1.78 16.24
C LEU A 208 -22.64 0.34 16.01
N ILE A 209 -21.77 -0.15 16.88
CA ILE A 209 -21.30 -1.53 16.88
C ILE A 209 -21.90 -2.34 18.02
N ASP A 210 -21.99 -3.65 17.81
CA ASP A 210 -22.63 -4.65 18.66
C ASP A 210 -21.77 -5.15 19.84
N ARG A 211 -20.64 -4.48 20.12
CA ARG A 211 -19.75 -4.83 21.22
C ARG A 211 -19.18 -3.61 21.93
N ALA A 212 -18.99 -3.72 23.24
CA ALA A 212 -18.21 -2.77 24.02
C ALA A 212 -16.72 -2.93 23.70
N VAL A 213 -16.11 -1.86 23.20
CA VAL A 213 -14.68 -1.77 22.89
C VAL A 213 -14.13 -0.49 23.51
N PRO A 214 -12.92 -0.48 24.07
CA PRO A 214 -12.32 0.73 24.64
C PRO A 214 -12.19 1.86 23.62
N THR A 215 -12.38 3.10 24.08
CA THR A 215 -12.18 4.31 23.26
C THR A 215 -10.74 4.39 22.76
N GLY A 216 -10.57 4.85 21.52
CA GLY A 216 -9.27 5.00 20.86
C GLY A 216 -8.79 3.74 20.12
N VAL A 217 -9.44 2.59 20.30
CA VAL A 217 -9.09 1.36 19.60
C VAL A 217 -9.53 1.44 18.13
N ARG A 218 -8.61 1.10 17.22
CA ARG A 218 -8.89 0.92 15.79
C ARG A 218 -9.56 -0.43 15.56
N VAL A 219 -10.63 -0.47 14.79
CA VAL A 219 -11.44 -1.66 14.50
C VAL A 219 -11.83 -1.71 13.02
N THR A 220 -11.97 -2.93 12.51
CA THR A 220 -12.58 -3.19 11.19
C THR A 220 -14.06 -3.49 11.39
N VAL A 221 -14.92 -2.73 10.70
CA VAL A 221 -16.37 -2.82 10.83
C VAL A 221 -16.96 -3.31 9.52
N LYS A 222 -17.72 -4.40 9.57
CA LYS A 222 -18.59 -4.84 8.48
C LYS A 222 -19.89 -4.05 8.54
N MET A 223 -20.24 -3.38 7.46
CA MET A 223 -21.41 -2.50 7.37
C MET A 223 -22.68 -3.29 7.05
N ASP A 224 -23.75 -3.09 7.81
CA ASP A 224 -25.02 -3.77 7.57
C ASP A 224 -25.66 -3.30 6.25
N GLY A 225 -26.25 -4.22 5.47
CA GLY A 225 -26.99 -3.86 4.26
C GLY A 225 -26.15 -3.49 3.03
N MET A 226 -24.81 -3.58 3.11
CA MET A 226 -23.90 -3.35 1.98
C MET A 226 -23.47 -4.62 1.23
N ASP A 227 -23.95 -5.80 1.64
CA ASP A 227 -23.67 -7.10 1.00
C ASP A 227 -24.37 -7.27 -0.38
N LYS A 228 -25.43 -6.51 -0.67
CA LYS A 228 -26.22 -6.69 -1.90
C LYS A 228 -25.45 -6.12 -3.09
N LYS A 229 -25.04 -6.98 -4.02
CA LYS A 229 -24.51 -6.65 -5.37
C LYS A 229 -25.55 -5.87 -6.20
N SER A 230 -25.97 -4.68 -5.79
CA SER A 230 -26.72 -3.79 -6.66
C SER A 230 -25.71 -3.18 -7.63
N LYS A 231 -25.55 -3.77 -8.82
CA LYS A 231 -24.90 -3.08 -9.95
C LYS A 231 -25.74 -1.84 -10.26
N PRO A 232 -25.29 -0.61 -9.97
CA PRO A 232 -26.03 0.56 -10.42
C PRO A 232 -25.73 0.70 -11.92
N LYS A 233 -26.72 0.46 -12.78
CA LYS A 233 -26.71 1.04 -14.13
C LYS A 233 -26.73 2.55 -13.93
N MET A 234 -25.65 3.28 -14.18
CA MET A 234 -25.67 4.73 -13.99
C MET A 234 -24.84 5.54 -15.00
N ASP A 235 -25.57 6.47 -15.60
CA ASP A 235 -25.13 7.68 -16.30
C ASP A 235 -24.45 8.67 -15.35
N LYS A 236 -23.63 9.60 -15.86
CA LYS A 236 -22.51 10.21 -15.11
C LYS A 236 -22.86 11.33 -14.12
N ASP A 237 -23.95 12.07 -14.29
CA ASP A 237 -24.13 13.35 -13.55
C ASP A 237 -25.17 13.33 -12.41
N ALA A 238 -26.01 12.29 -12.32
CA ALA A 238 -26.97 12.09 -11.21
C ALA A 238 -26.40 11.28 -10.03
N LYS A 239 -25.09 10.96 -10.06
CA LYS A 239 -24.48 9.85 -9.31
C LYS A 239 -24.35 10.02 -7.80
N ALA A 240 -24.00 11.20 -7.29
CA ALA A 240 -23.64 11.32 -5.87
C ALA A 240 -24.88 11.33 -4.96
N GLN A 241 -25.84 12.22 -5.24
CA GLN A 241 -27.02 12.40 -4.38
C GLN A 241 -27.95 11.18 -4.39
N ALA A 242 -28.21 10.59 -5.57
CA ALA A 242 -29.03 9.38 -5.67
C ALA A 242 -28.33 8.15 -5.06
N ALA A 243 -26.98 8.06 -5.14
CA ALA A 243 -26.24 6.99 -4.48
C ALA A 243 -26.24 7.14 -2.96
N ILE A 244 -26.18 8.38 -2.44
CA ILE A 244 -26.30 8.72 -1.01
C ILE A 244 -27.70 8.37 -0.53
N GLU A 245 -28.76 8.82 -1.19
CA GLU A 245 -30.15 8.52 -0.82
C GLU A 245 -30.45 7.02 -0.90
N ALA A 246 -29.98 6.34 -1.94
CA ALA A 246 -30.09 4.88 -2.02
C ALA A 246 -29.22 4.15 -0.98
N MET A 247 -28.16 4.79 -0.46
CA MET A 247 -27.26 4.19 0.54
C MET A 247 -27.91 4.29 1.91
N GLU A 248 -28.40 5.49 2.25
CA GLU A 248 -29.18 5.75 3.44
C GLU A 248 -30.46 4.89 3.46
N ALA A 249 -31.15 4.76 2.33
CA ALA A 249 -32.33 3.89 2.22
C ALA A 249 -31.97 2.40 2.38
N ALA A 250 -30.85 1.93 1.82
CA ALA A 250 -30.42 0.54 1.99
C ALA A 250 -30.00 0.22 3.44
N LEU A 251 -29.34 1.18 4.11
CA LEU A 251 -28.94 1.08 5.51
C LEU A 251 -30.16 1.11 6.46
N ASN A 252 -31.16 1.93 6.15
CA ASN A 252 -32.35 2.08 7.00
C ASN A 252 -33.38 0.94 6.80
N ASN A 253 -33.47 0.32 5.63
CA ASN A 253 -34.51 -0.68 5.32
C ASN A 253 -34.18 -2.12 5.74
N ASN A 254 -32.93 -2.44 6.10
CA ASN A 254 -32.55 -3.76 6.60
C ASN A 254 -32.71 -3.81 8.14
N GLY A 255 -33.97 -3.78 8.60
CA GLY A 255 -34.33 -3.92 10.01
C GLY A 255 -33.97 -5.30 10.58
N GLY A 256 -32.78 -5.42 11.17
CA GLY A 256 -32.42 -6.50 12.09
C GLY A 256 -32.67 -6.08 13.54
N ASN A 257 -33.43 -6.89 14.27
CA ASN A 257 -33.80 -6.74 15.70
C ASN A 257 -32.70 -6.11 16.58
N GLY A 258 -33.07 -5.09 17.37
CA GLY A 258 -32.28 -4.66 18.54
C GLY A 258 -31.95 -3.17 18.68
N MET A 259 -32.27 -2.30 17.71
CA MET A 259 -31.90 -0.87 17.74
C MET A 259 -33.13 0.04 17.78
N SER A 260 -33.15 1.03 18.68
CA SER A 260 -34.29 1.95 18.84
C SER A 260 -34.49 2.81 17.57
N ALA A 261 -35.73 3.25 17.30
CA ALA A 261 -36.03 4.11 16.15
C ALA A 261 -35.21 5.43 16.16
N ALA A 262 -34.94 5.96 17.36
CA ALA A 262 -34.10 7.15 17.54
C ALA A 262 -32.64 6.89 17.15
N ASP A 263 -32.12 5.70 17.44
CA ASP A 263 -30.77 5.31 17.07
C ASP A 263 -30.62 5.09 15.56
N GLN A 264 -31.62 4.50 14.90
CA GLN A 264 -31.63 4.29 13.44
C GLN A 264 -31.55 5.63 12.68
N GLN A 265 -32.18 6.68 13.21
CA GLN A 265 -32.08 8.01 12.62
C GLN A 265 -30.69 8.63 12.78
N LYS A 266 -29.98 8.29 13.87
CA LYS A 266 -28.74 8.94 14.30
C LYS A 266 -27.45 8.23 13.86
N TYR A 267 -27.45 6.90 13.78
CA TYR A 267 -26.27 6.08 13.55
C TYR A 267 -26.47 5.09 12.40
N PHE A 268 -25.39 4.80 11.69
CA PHE A 268 -25.33 3.58 10.89
C PHE A 268 -25.09 2.36 11.79
N LYS A 269 -25.36 1.16 11.28
CA LYS A 269 -25.13 -0.09 12.00
C LYS A 269 -24.04 -0.91 11.34
N GLY A 270 -23.21 -1.54 12.14
CA GLY A 270 -22.20 -2.47 11.68
C GLY A 270 -21.76 -3.42 12.79
N THR A 271 -21.03 -4.45 12.38
CA THR A 271 -20.51 -5.49 13.27
C THR A 271 -18.99 -5.44 13.27
N VAL A 272 -18.35 -5.54 14.43
CA VAL A 272 -16.88 -5.64 14.48
C VAL A 272 -16.46 -7.02 13.99
N VAL A 273 -15.55 -7.05 13.02
CA VAL A 273 -15.01 -8.29 12.43
C VAL A 273 -13.50 -8.36 12.59
N SER A 274 -12.92 -9.52 12.27
CA SER A 274 -11.46 -9.64 12.17
C SER A 274 -10.92 -8.68 11.09
N PRO A 275 -9.79 -7.99 11.32
CA PRO A 275 -9.11 -7.21 10.27
C PRO A 275 -8.69 -8.05 9.05
N GLN A 276 -8.62 -9.36 9.20
CA GLN A 276 -8.32 -10.30 8.10
C GLN A 276 -9.56 -10.70 7.30
N GLU A 277 -10.77 -10.47 7.83
CA GLU A 277 -12.03 -10.87 7.20
C GLU A 277 -12.24 -10.30 5.78
N PRO A 278 -11.92 -9.02 5.49
CA PRO A 278 -12.01 -8.49 4.13
C PRO A 278 -11.19 -9.29 3.12
N ARG A 279 -9.97 -9.68 3.49
CA ARG A 279 -9.06 -10.50 2.69
C ARG A 279 -9.58 -11.93 2.55
N GLU A 280 -9.87 -12.59 3.67
CA GLU A 280 -10.18 -14.02 3.71
C GLU A 280 -11.56 -14.37 3.15
N LYS A 281 -12.56 -13.51 3.33
CA LYS A 281 -13.94 -13.80 2.90
C LYS A 281 -14.27 -13.18 1.54
N THR A 282 -13.70 -12.00 1.23
CA THR A 282 -14.06 -11.25 0.02
C THR A 282 -12.90 -10.99 -0.93
N GLY A 283 -11.66 -11.29 -0.51
CA GLY A 283 -10.46 -11.09 -1.33
C GLY A 283 -9.98 -9.64 -1.39
N TYR A 284 -10.66 -8.70 -0.73
CA TYR A 284 -10.23 -7.30 -0.70
C TYR A 284 -8.86 -7.20 -0.04
N TYR A 285 -7.96 -6.47 -0.69
CA TYR A 285 -6.74 -6.04 -0.03
C TYR A 285 -7.10 -5.01 1.05
N TRP A 286 -6.55 -5.17 2.25
CA TRP A 286 -6.96 -4.39 3.44
C TRP A 286 -5.77 -3.70 4.13
N GLY A 287 -4.76 -3.35 3.34
CA GLY A 287 -3.52 -2.76 3.84
C GLY A 287 -2.53 -3.79 4.36
N TYR A 288 -1.50 -3.28 5.04
CA TYR A 288 -0.44 -4.07 5.65
C TYR A 288 -0.33 -3.77 7.14
N GLN A 289 0.16 -4.73 7.90
CA GLN A 289 0.67 -4.48 9.25
C GLN A 289 2.16 -4.14 9.19
N VAL A 290 2.64 -3.39 10.18
CA VAL A 290 4.07 -3.06 10.29
C VAL A 290 4.59 -3.65 11.59
N ARG A 291 5.60 -4.50 11.49
CA ARG A 291 6.29 -5.14 12.62
C ARG A 291 7.75 -4.72 12.63
N LEU A 292 8.28 -4.45 13.82
CA LEU A 292 9.71 -4.24 14.02
C LEU A 292 10.32 -5.57 14.49
N ALA A 293 11.53 -5.87 14.02
CA ALA A 293 12.31 -7.02 14.44
C ALA A 293 13.71 -6.55 14.85
N ASP A 294 14.19 -6.98 16.02
CA ASP A 294 15.49 -6.57 16.56
C ASP A 294 16.68 -7.13 15.80
N SER A 295 16.46 -8.16 14.97
CA SER A 295 17.44 -8.79 14.09
C SER A 295 16.74 -9.57 12.98
N ILE A 296 17.50 -10.15 12.05
CA ILE A 296 16.93 -10.97 10.97
C ILE A 296 16.33 -12.28 11.47
N SER A 297 16.91 -12.93 12.49
CA SER A 297 16.38 -14.13 13.13
C SER A 297 15.03 -13.88 13.83
N LYS A 298 14.82 -12.67 14.38
CA LYS A 298 13.52 -12.25 14.93
C LYS A 298 12.44 -12.05 13.87
N VAL A 299 12.81 -11.90 12.59
CA VAL A 299 11.81 -11.95 11.52
C VAL A 299 11.12 -13.31 11.54
N PHE A 300 11.88 -14.40 11.61
CA PHE A 300 11.36 -15.77 11.61
C PHE A 300 10.70 -16.15 12.94
N THR A 301 11.42 -15.94 14.05
CA THR A 301 11.02 -16.47 15.36
C THR A 301 9.86 -15.72 16.01
N GLU A 302 9.63 -14.46 15.62
CA GLU A 302 8.53 -13.62 16.11
C GLU A 302 7.45 -13.39 15.03
N SER A 303 7.31 -14.35 14.13
CA SER A 303 6.23 -14.36 13.14
C SER A 303 4.86 -14.27 13.83
N PRO A 304 3.90 -13.48 13.31
CA PRO A 304 2.56 -13.40 13.88
C PRO A 304 1.70 -14.65 13.59
N TYR A 305 2.20 -15.58 12.78
CA TYR A 305 1.49 -16.79 12.36
C TYR A 305 1.89 -17.99 13.21
N ALA A 306 0.90 -18.80 13.62
CA ALA A 306 1.12 -19.91 14.55
C ALA A 306 2.16 -20.95 14.07
N ASN A 307 2.28 -21.14 12.75
CA ASN A 307 3.24 -22.04 12.12
C ASN A 307 4.44 -21.30 11.49
N GLY A 308 4.60 -20.01 11.78
CA GLY A 308 5.58 -19.17 11.12
C GLY A 308 5.28 -18.93 9.64
N TYR A 309 6.33 -18.57 8.89
CA TYR A 309 6.29 -18.49 7.44
C TYR A 309 6.66 -19.85 6.85
N ASP A 310 5.77 -20.43 6.06
CA ASP A 310 5.94 -21.75 5.42
C ASP A 310 6.53 -21.66 3.99
N LEU A 311 6.74 -20.43 3.50
CA LEU A 311 7.57 -20.14 2.34
C LEU A 311 8.44 -18.92 2.60
N THR A 312 9.75 -19.10 2.59
CA THR A 312 10.74 -18.07 2.82
C THR A 312 11.57 -17.85 1.56
N ILE A 313 11.65 -16.59 1.10
CA ILE A 313 12.34 -16.22 -0.14
C ILE A 313 13.37 -15.15 0.19
N GLY A 314 14.65 -15.44 -0.01
CA GLY A 314 15.71 -14.44 0.03
C GLY A 314 16.04 -13.91 -1.36
N THR A 315 16.30 -12.61 -1.47
CA THR A 315 16.68 -11.95 -2.72
C THR A 315 18.15 -11.54 -2.73
N SER A 316 18.86 -11.87 -3.80
CA SER A 316 20.28 -11.56 -3.98
C SER A 316 20.69 -11.63 -5.45
N ASP A 317 21.68 -10.84 -5.85
CA ASP A 317 22.31 -10.94 -7.17
C ASP A 317 23.05 -12.28 -7.38
N LYS A 318 23.44 -12.95 -6.28
CA LYS A 318 24.01 -14.31 -6.26
C LYS A 318 22.95 -15.43 -6.30
N GLY A 319 21.66 -15.08 -6.28
CA GLY A 319 20.57 -16.04 -6.29
C GLY A 319 20.32 -16.72 -7.64
N LYS A 320 19.46 -17.74 -7.63
CA LYS A 320 19.02 -18.41 -8.87
C LYS A 320 18.09 -17.49 -9.66
N PRO A 321 18.28 -17.33 -10.98
CA PRO A 321 17.34 -16.56 -11.80
C PRO A 321 15.90 -17.07 -11.66
N LEU A 322 14.95 -16.15 -11.47
CA LEU A 322 13.53 -16.49 -11.40
C LEU A 322 13.01 -16.93 -12.78
N THR A 323 13.07 -18.23 -13.05
CA THR A 323 12.58 -18.86 -14.28
C THR A 323 11.25 -19.55 -14.06
N ARG A 324 10.56 -19.90 -15.15
CA ARG A 324 9.32 -20.68 -15.08
C ARG A 324 9.50 -22.00 -14.32
N THR A 325 10.63 -22.68 -14.51
CA THR A 325 10.95 -23.91 -13.78
C THR A 325 10.98 -23.67 -12.27
N VAL A 326 11.58 -22.56 -11.81
CA VAL A 326 11.62 -22.20 -10.39
C VAL A 326 10.21 -21.89 -9.87
N THR A 327 9.40 -21.14 -10.63
CA THR A 327 8.02 -20.84 -10.22
C THR A 327 7.12 -22.07 -10.18
N ASP A 328 7.32 -23.01 -11.11
CA ASP A 328 6.54 -24.26 -11.17
C ASP A 328 6.87 -25.17 -9.97
N GLN A 329 8.14 -25.17 -9.54
CA GLN A 329 8.64 -25.93 -8.38
C GLN A 329 8.39 -25.24 -7.03
N MET A 330 7.95 -23.98 -7.02
CA MET A 330 7.59 -23.27 -5.78
C MET A 330 6.54 -24.08 -5.00
N PRO A 331 6.74 -24.32 -3.69
CA PRO A 331 5.76 -25.03 -2.88
C PRO A 331 4.49 -24.18 -2.73
N SER A 332 3.37 -24.84 -2.46
CA SER A 332 2.19 -24.15 -1.96
C SER A 332 2.46 -23.63 -0.55
N PHE A 333 1.84 -22.50 -0.21
CA PHE A 333 2.10 -21.81 1.06
C PHE A 333 0.83 -21.15 1.59
N SER A 334 0.75 -20.96 2.89
CA SER A 334 -0.25 -20.11 3.54
C SER A 334 0.34 -18.76 3.95
N HIS A 335 1.62 -18.70 4.32
CA HIS A 335 2.29 -17.49 4.78
C HIS A 335 3.69 -17.37 4.16
N ALA A 336 3.80 -16.60 3.08
CA ALA A 336 5.09 -16.32 2.45
C ALA A 336 5.76 -15.07 3.06
N VAL A 337 7.09 -15.07 3.11
CA VAL A 337 7.90 -13.88 3.39
C VAL A 337 9.01 -13.72 2.35
N VAL A 338 9.18 -12.49 1.84
CA VAL A 338 10.26 -12.13 0.91
C VAL A 338 11.23 -11.18 1.61
N PHE A 339 12.49 -11.59 1.70
CA PHE A 339 13.57 -10.84 2.33
C PHE A 339 14.34 -10.01 1.29
N PHE A 340 14.49 -8.73 1.59
CA PHE A 340 15.28 -7.78 0.83
C PHE A 340 16.43 -7.26 1.67
N GLY A 341 17.63 -7.27 1.10
CA GLY A 341 18.81 -6.70 1.74
C GLY A 341 18.89 -5.19 1.63
N GLY A 342 19.78 -4.61 2.45
CA GLY A 342 20.21 -3.22 2.32
C GLY A 342 21.25 -3.05 1.21
N ALA A 343 22.09 -2.02 1.32
CA ALA A 343 23.13 -1.74 0.33
C ALA A 343 24.14 -2.88 0.12
N ASN A 344 24.34 -3.71 1.14
CA ASN A 344 25.31 -4.81 1.17
C ASN A 344 24.67 -6.20 1.15
N GLY A 345 23.37 -6.28 0.79
CA GLY A 345 22.64 -7.55 0.76
C GLY A 345 22.04 -7.94 2.11
N VAL A 346 21.50 -9.16 2.17
CA VAL A 346 20.90 -9.74 3.39
C VAL A 346 22.00 -10.29 4.31
N GLU A 347 23.15 -10.65 3.72
CA GLU A 347 24.34 -11.18 4.38
C GLU A 347 24.82 -10.31 5.54
N THR A 348 24.80 -8.99 5.40
CA THR A 348 25.20 -8.06 6.48
C THR A 348 24.35 -8.21 7.74
N ALA A 349 23.06 -8.50 7.56
CA ALA A 349 22.16 -8.68 8.71
C ALA A 349 22.37 -10.04 9.38
N ILE A 350 22.76 -11.05 8.61
CA ILE A 350 23.07 -12.40 9.12
C ILE A 350 24.35 -12.35 9.94
N GLU A 351 25.40 -11.70 9.43
CA GLU A 351 26.67 -11.50 10.15
C GLU A 351 26.50 -10.68 11.45
N ALA A 352 25.50 -9.79 11.48
CA ALA A 352 25.23 -8.93 12.63
C ALA A 352 24.36 -9.61 13.71
N ASP A 353 23.75 -10.75 13.41
CA ASP A 353 22.79 -11.42 14.29
C ASP A 353 23.48 -12.47 15.16
N GLU A 354 23.74 -12.12 16.42
CA GLU A 354 24.42 -12.99 17.39
C GLU A 354 23.63 -14.27 17.72
N ASP A 355 22.32 -14.32 17.44
CA ASP A 355 21.49 -15.50 17.64
C ASP A 355 21.66 -16.52 16.49
N LEU A 356 22.27 -16.13 15.37
CA LEU A 356 22.53 -17.02 14.23
C LEU A 356 23.93 -17.63 14.33
N SER A 357 24.00 -18.94 14.06
CA SER A 357 25.26 -19.69 14.02
C SER A 357 25.83 -19.84 12.60
N CYS A 358 25.23 -19.15 11.61
CA CYS A 358 25.58 -19.28 10.20
C CYS A 358 26.23 -17.99 9.68
N ASP A 359 27.24 -18.13 8.84
CA ASP A 359 27.96 -17.00 8.25
C ASP A 359 27.27 -16.53 6.95
N ALA A 360 27.72 -15.40 6.39
CA ALA A 360 27.18 -14.85 5.15
C ALA A 360 27.18 -15.83 3.96
N GLU A 361 28.12 -16.78 3.91
CA GLU A 361 28.20 -17.79 2.84
C GLU A 361 27.04 -18.81 2.89
N ASP A 362 26.47 -19.00 4.08
CA ASP A 362 25.37 -19.91 4.37
C ASP A 362 23.99 -19.22 4.28
N ALA A 363 23.95 -17.92 3.96
CA ALA A 363 22.72 -17.14 3.89
C ALA A 363 21.64 -17.79 3.02
N LYS A 364 22.03 -18.42 1.91
CA LYS A 364 21.13 -19.14 0.99
C LYS A 364 20.37 -20.29 1.68
N ASP A 365 20.94 -20.88 2.72
CA ASP A 365 20.41 -22.07 3.39
C ASP A 365 19.37 -21.70 4.48
N MET A 366 19.22 -20.40 4.77
CA MET A 366 18.15 -19.86 5.62
C MET A 366 16.80 -19.74 4.91
N PHE A 367 16.76 -19.86 3.58
CA PHE A 367 15.57 -19.61 2.77
C PHE A 367 15.21 -20.82 1.92
N ASP A 368 13.91 -21.08 1.75
CA ASP A 368 13.42 -22.10 0.84
C ASP A 368 13.81 -21.79 -0.61
N LEU A 369 13.80 -20.50 -0.97
CA LEU A 369 14.22 -20.00 -2.27
C LEU A 369 15.21 -18.84 -2.14
N TRP A 370 16.35 -18.94 -2.82
CA TRP A 370 17.34 -17.88 -2.94
C TRP A 370 17.39 -17.37 -4.38
N LEU A 371 16.86 -16.16 -4.64
CA LEU A 371 16.49 -15.71 -5.97
C LEU A 371 17.23 -14.46 -6.43
N ASN A 372 17.65 -14.48 -7.69
CA ASN A 372 18.01 -13.28 -8.45
C ASN A 372 16.84 -12.93 -9.39
N THR A 373 16.18 -11.81 -9.13
CA THR A 373 15.02 -11.35 -9.88
C THR A 373 15.36 -10.33 -10.98
N CYS A 374 16.63 -9.91 -11.10
CA CYS A 374 17.09 -9.03 -12.16
C CYS A 374 18.41 -9.55 -12.77
N PRO A 375 18.39 -10.74 -13.40
CA PRO A 375 19.59 -11.28 -14.03
C PRO A 375 20.06 -10.35 -15.17
N ASN A 376 21.38 -10.23 -15.34
CA ASN A 376 22.00 -9.34 -16.32
C ASN A 376 21.62 -7.85 -16.13
N GLN A 377 21.43 -7.41 -14.89
CA GLN A 377 21.17 -6.00 -14.58
C GLN A 377 22.25 -5.07 -15.19
N GLY A 378 21.82 -3.95 -15.77
CA GLY A 378 22.72 -2.97 -16.40
C GLY A 378 23.39 -2.01 -15.40
N SER A 379 22.94 -2.01 -14.15
CA SER A 379 23.55 -1.26 -13.04
C SER A 379 24.36 -2.20 -12.17
N ARG A 380 25.46 -1.73 -11.57
CA ARG A 380 26.23 -2.53 -10.60
C ARG A 380 25.41 -2.83 -9.34
N THR A 381 24.55 -1.92 -8.94
CA THR A 381 23.72 -2.03 -7.74
C THR A 381 22.26 -1.84 -8.11
N LEU A 382 21.40 -2.61 -7.45
CA LEU A 382 19.95 -2.48 -7.52
C LEU A 382 19.48 -1.99 -6.15
N ARG A 383 18.84 -0.81 -6.09
CA ARG A 383 18.40 -0.26 -4.81
C ARG A 383 17.20 -1.05 -4.30
N THR A 384 17.01 -1.14 -2.98
CA THR A 384 15.99 -2.00 -2.39
C THR A 384 14.57 -1.66 -2.86
N GLU A 385 14.21 -0.38 -2.96
CA GLU A 385 12.92 0.07 -3.48
C GLU A 385 12.68 -0.28 -4.97
N GLU A 386 13.75 -0.44 -5.75
CA GLU A 386 13.68 -0.91 -7.14
C GLU A 386 13.54 -2.43 -7.17
N ALA A 387 14.34 -3.13 -6.34
CA ALA A 387 14.31 -4.58 -6.19
C ALA A 387 12.93 -5.09 -5.75
N ILE A 388 12.25 -4.37 -4.86
CA ILE A 388 10.89 -4.68 -4.42
C ILE A 388 9.94 -4.70 -5.63
N LEU A 389 9.92 -3.64 -6.44
CA LEU A 389 9.03 -3.55 -7.60
C LEU A 389 9.29 -4.66 -8.62
N ILE A 390 10.57 -4.94 -8.91
CA ILE A 390 10.99 -5.97 -9.87
C ILE A 390 10.63 -7.38 -9.37
N THR A 391 10.93 -7.65 -8.10
CA THR A 391 10.72 -8.96 -7.48
C THR A 391 9.24 -9.26 -7.33
N MET A 392 8.49 -8.36 -6.70
CA MET A 392 7.08 -8.58 -6.42
C MET A 392 6.24 -8.60 -7.72
N GLY A 393 6.64 -7.83 -8.74
CA GLY A 393 6.04 -7.91 -10.07
C GLY A 393 6.15 -9.28 -10.73
N GLN A 394 7.26 -10.00 -10.50
CA GLN A 394 7.46 -11.34 -11.03
C GLN A 394 6.83 -12.42 -10.14
N LEU A 395 6.75 -12.20 -8.82
CA LEU A 395 6.17 -13.15 -7.86
C LEU A 395 4.64 -13.07 -7.76
N GLN A 396 4.00 -12.00 -8.22
CA GLN A 396 2.54 -11.83 -8.13
C GLN A 396 1.75 -13.00 -8.74
N GLY A 397 2.13 -13.41 -9.96
CA GLY A 397 1.51 -14.57 -10.64
C GLY A 397 1.72 -15.88 -9.89
N PRO A 398 2.98 -16.26 -9.60
CA PRO A 398 3.31 -17.44 -8.78
C PRO A 398 2.60 -17.48 -7.42
N PHE A 399 2.57 -16.38 -6.67
CA PHE A 399 1.88 -16.32 -5.37
C PHE A 399 0.38 -16.55 -5.50
N THR A 400 -0.25 -15.98 -6.53
CA THR A 400 -1.67 -16.23 -6.81
C THR A 400 -1.96 -17.70 -7.15
N ALA A 401 -1.01 -18.39 -7.80
CA ALA A 401 -1.16 -19.78 -8.19
C ALA A 401 -0.85 -20.77 -7.05
N LYS A 402 0.04 -20.41 -6.12
CA LYS A 402 0.58 -21.32 -5.09
C LYS A 402 0.01 -21.08 -3.69
N GLY A 403 -0.53 -19.90 -3.42
CA GLY A 403 -1.13 -19.59 -2.12
C GLY A 403 -2.40 -20.39 -1.85
N VAL A 404 -2.49 -21.02 -0.67
CA VAL A 404 -3.58 -21.91 -0.25
C VAL A 404 -4.23 -21.54 1.08
#